data_AF-A0A662A249-F1
#
_entry.id   AF-A0A662A249-F1
#
_cell.length_a   1.000
_cell.length_b   1.000
_cell.length_c   1.000
_cell.angle_alpha   90.00
_cell.angle_beta   90.00
_cell.angle_gamma   90.00
#
_symmetry.space_group_name_H-M   'P 1'
#
loop_
_entity.id
_entity.type
_entity.pdbx_description
1 polymer ?
#
loop_
_entity_poly.entity_id
_entity_poly.type
_entity_poly.pdbx_seq_one_letter_code
_entity_poly.pdbx_strand_id
1 'polypeptide(L)'
;VDGDIYNNGTWTNIWTKLNGYNGAFDQTIELQNGNIISGQIQLFPETAATYLWHWNNTSLVGNSNFSGASAQILHFLDPVSGSYAGTYNCLTDLGWSRNIYVTTNTTSTPAIELTILLEGPFDGTIMDTDLNAGGHLPLNHPYNSLPWNYWGSETVAAIPNANVVDWVYVEYRDAVDAVSATEATRIGRDAGFILNDGSVVDLDGVSNLFFSGSVTNNLYVVVYHRNHLGVMSSVPLIFGGGAFTYDFTTSAGQAHGSNEVSLGGGKYGLFGGDMNGDGTIDASDLSGQWNNNAGTTGYLSGDANMDSQVDNKDKNDIWFGNNGESVLIP
;
A
#
# COMPACT_ATOMS: atom_id res chain seq x y z
N VAL A 1 -31.50 -3.36 15.44
CA VAL A 1 -31.00 -4.54 14.72
C VAL A 1 -30.78 -5.64 15.75
N ASP A 2 -31.19 -6.87 15.43
CA ASP A 2 -30.77 -8.05 16.21
C ASP A 2 -29.47 -8.56 15.57
N GLY A 3 -28.35 -8.54 16.31
CA GLY A 3 -27.04 -9.01 15.82
C GLY A 3 -25.94 -7.93 15.86
N ASP A 4 -24.72 -8.34 15.48
CA ASP A 4 -23.53 -7.49 15.45
C ASP A 4 -23.66 -6.34 14.45
N ILE A 5 -22.97 -5.23 14.74
CA ILE A 5 -22.86 -4.06 13.88
C ILE A 5 -21.39 -3.89 13.49
N TYR A 6 -21.11 -3.95 12.19
CA TYR A 6 -19.79 -3.66 11.62
C TYR A 6 -19.86 -2.35 10.83
N ASN A 7 -19.16 -1.32 11.30
CA ASN A 7 -19.20 0.02 10.72
C ASN A 7 -17.95 0.33 9.89
N ASN A 8 -18.10 0.30 8.56
CA ASN A 8 -17.02 0.54 7.59
C ASN A 8 -17.13 1.93 6.92
N GLY A 9 -17.89 2.86 7.52
CA GLY A 9 -18.06 4.22 6.99
C GLY A 9 -18.84 5.13 7.92
N THR A 10 -19.54 6.15 7.39
CA THR A 10 -20.48 6.94 8.20
C THR A 10 -21.85 6.28 8.19
N TRP A 11 -22.24 5.70 9.33
CA TRP A 11 -23.54 5.05 9.49
C TRP A 11 -24.41 5.81 10.48
N THR A 12 -25.69 5.96 10.13
CA THR A 12 -26.74 6.40 11.07
C THR A 12 -27.54 5.18 11.48
N ASN A 13 -27.25 4.62 12.65
CA ASN A 13 -28.10 3.61 13.28
C ASN A 13 -28.81 4.24 14.49
N ILE A 14 -30.09 3.92 14.66
CA ILE A 14 -30.90 4.45 15.75
C ILE A 14 -31.06 3.39 16.86
N TRP A 15 -31.01 2.07 16.57
CA TRP A 15 -31.38 1.00 17.52
C TRP A 15 -30.53 -0.28 17.45
N THR A 16 -29.97 -0.69 18.60
CA THR A 16 -29.35 -2.02 18.82
C THR A 16 -30.04 -2.70 20.00
N LYS A 17 -30.54 -3.93 19.81
CA LYS A 17 -31.36 -4.61 20.82
C LYS A 17 -30.59 -5.75 21.48
N LEU A 18 -30.47 -5.73 22.82
CA LEU A 18 -29.98 -6.88 23.58
C LEU A 18 -31.16 -7.81 23.89
N ASN A 19 -31.14 -9.03 23.36
CA ASN A 19 -32.14 -10.04 23.70
C ASN A 19 -31.52 -11.04 24.70
N GLY A 20 -32.15 -11.26 25.87
CA GLY A 20 -31.86 -12.37 26.79
C GLY A 20 -30.97 -12.08 28.01
N TYR A 21 -30.98 -13.02 28.96
CA TYR A 21 -30.11 -13.09 30.15
C TYR A 21 -29.14 -14.28 30.03
N ASN A 22 -27.87 -14.08 30.41
CA ASN A 22 -26.83 -15.10 30.62
C ASN A 22 -26.85 -16.34 29.68
N GLY A 23 -26.06 -16.33 28.59
CA GLY A 23 -25.86 -17.51 27.73
C GLY A 23 -25.55 -17.24 26.25
N ALA A 24 -24.42 -17.80 25.80
CA ALA A 24 -23.90 -18.09 24.45
C ALA A 24 -23.71 -17.00 23.38
N PHE A 25 -24.40 -15.85 23.39
CA PHE A 25 -24.27 -14.86 22.30
C PHE A 25 -24.33 -13.41 22.78
N ASP A 26 -23.17 -12.85 23.15
CA ASP A 26 -22.94 -11.41 23.29
C ASP A 26 -22.98 -10.73 21.89
N GLN A 27 -23.08 -9.40 21.86
CA GLN A 27 -23.09 -8.62 20.61
C GLN A 27 -21.89 -7.67 20.53
N THR A 28 -21.47 -7.39 19.30
CA THR A 28 -20.36 -6.45 19.02
C THR A 28 -20.83 -5.29 18.16
N ILE A 29 -20.38 -4.08 18.51
CA ILE A 29 -20.37 -2.89 17.66
C ILE A 29 -18.90 -2.64 17.31
N GLU A 30 -18.49 -3.01 16.10
CA GLU A 30 -17.12 -2.83 15.61
C GLU A 30 -17.02 -1.59 14.74
N LEU A 31 -16.18 -0.63 15.15
CA LEU A 31 -15.86 0.57 14.39
C LEU A 31 -14.58 0.31 13.58
N GLN A 32 -14.70 0.27 12.25
CA GLN A 32 -13.55 0.03 11.38
C GLN A 32 -12.84 1.32 10.99
N ASN A 33 -11.51 1.34 11.03
CA ASN A 33 -10.66 2.42 10.50
C ASN A 33 -10.99 3.82 11.04
N GLY A 34 -11.27 3.91 12.34
CA GLY A 34 -11.57 5.19 12.99
C GLY A 34 -12.95 5.77 12.63
N ASN A 35 -13.78 5.04 11.91
CA ASN A 35 -15.14 5.46 11.59
C ASN A 35 -16.00 5.62 12.84
N ILE A 36 -16.97 6.53 12.75
CA ILE A 36 -17.94 6.82 13.81
C ILE A 36 -19.35 6.45 13.36
N ILE A 37 -20.21 6.15 14.33
CA ILE A 37 -21.66 6.06 14.10
C ILE A 37 -22.25 7.41 14.50
N SER A 38 -22.69 8.19 13.51
CA SER A 38 -23.17 9.58 13.69
C SER A 38 -24.61 9.68 14.19
N GLY A 39 -25.35 8.56 14.21
CA GLY A 39 -26.70 8.45 14.74
C GLY A 39 -26.74 8.24 16.27
N GLN A 40 -27.94 8.37 16.85
CA GLN A 40 -28.17 8.03 18.25
C GLN A 40 -28.19 6.51 18.42
N ILE A 41 -27.14 5.93 19.01
CA ILE A 41 -27.20 4.51 19.41
C ILE A 41 -28.03 4.40 20.70
N GLN A 42 -28.92 3.41 20.72
CA GLN A 42 -29.72 3.06 21.89
C GLN A 42 -29.51 1.60 22.23
N LEU A 43 -29.31 1.29 23.51
CA LEU A 43 -29.21 -0.06 24.03
C LEU A 43 -30.46 -0.39 24.85
N PHE A 44 -30.99 -1.59 24.69
CA PHE A 44 -32.22 -2.06 25.34
C PHE A 44 -32.01 -3.49 25.86
N PRO A 45 -32.04 -3.76 27.18
CA PRO A 45 -32.04 -5.08 27.75
C PRO A 45 -33.47 -5.62 27.81
N GLU A 46 -33.63 -6.87 28.20
CA GLU A 46 -34.96 -7.45 28.41
C GLU A 46 -35.74 -6.73 29.53
N THR A 47 -37.08 -6.75 29.44
CA THR A 47 -37.95 -6.03 30.38
C THR A 47 -37.81 -6.58 31.80
N ALA A 48 -37.56 -5.69 32.73
CA ALA A 48 -37.38 -5.93 34.16
C ALA A 48 -38.00 -4.77 34.98
N ALA A 49 -37.98 -4.87 36.31
CA ALA A 49 -38.49 -3.83 37.20
C ALA A 49 -37.46 -2.73 37.49
N THR A 50 -36.17 -3.06 37.43
CA THR A 50 -35.06 -2.12 37.69
C THR A 50 -33.99 -2.19 36.62
N TYR A 51 -33.27 -1.08 36.43
CA TYR A 51 -32.20 -0.96 35.44
C TYR A 51 -31.06 -0.10 35.99
N LEU A 52 -29.83 -0.57 35.83
CA LEU A 52 -28.62 0.19 36.13
C LEU A 52 -27.52 -0.17 35.13
N TRP A 53 -27.24 0.75 34.21
CA TRP A 53 -26.25 0.56 33.17
C TRP A 53 -24.83 0.76 33.67
N HIS A 54 -23.93 -0.07 33.15
CA HIS A 54 -22.51 -0.02 33.40
C HIS A 54 -21.72 0.01 32.09
N TRP A 55 -20.58 0.70 32.13
CA TRP A 55 -19.52 0.64 31.13
C TRP A 55 -18.23 0.24 31.83
N ASN A 56 -17.60 -0.84 31.38
CA ASN A 56 -16.41 -1.41 32.00
C ASN A 56 -16.57 -1.64 33.53
N ASN A 57 -17.70 -2.25 33.92
CA ASN A 57 -18.10 -2.51 35.31
C ASN A 57 -18.30 -1.25 36.18
N THR A 58 -18.32 -0.05 35.60
CA THR A 58 -18.58 1.21 36.32
C THR A 58 -19.97 1.72 35.96
N SER A 59 -20.75 2.13 36.96
CA SER A 59 -22.08 2.68 36.72
C SER A 59 -22.03 3.94 35.84
N LEU A 60 -22.96 4.04 34.89
CA LEU A 60 -23.11 5.20 34.01
C LEU A 60 -23.96 6.33 34.62
N VAL A 61 -24.45 6.18 35.84
CA VAL A 61 -25.25 7.23 36.51
C VAL A 61 -24.40 8.50 36.68
N GLY A 62 -24.89 9.61 36.13
CA GLY A 62 -24.19 10.90 36.16
C GLY A 62 -23.14 11.08 35.06
N ASN A 63 -22.92 10.09 34.18
CA ASN A 63 -22.06 10.25 33.01
C ASN A 63 -22.77 11.13 31.95
N SER A 64 -22.12 12.22 31.53
CA SER A 64 -22.68 13.21 30.61
C SER A 64 -22.87 12.71 29.18
N ASN A 65 -22.20 11.62 28.80
CA ASN A 65 -22.21 11.12 27.43
C ASN A 65 -23.42 10.20 27.17
N PHE A 66 -24.20 9.91 28.21
CA PHE A 66 -25.33 8.98 28.15
C PHE A 66 -26.57 9.57 28.81
N SER A 67 -27.74 9.13 28.36
CA SER A 67 -28.99 9.29 29.11
C SER A 67 -29.68 7.93 29.30
N GLY A 68 -30.52 7.83 30.34
CA GLY A 68 -31.21 6.58 30.65
C GLY A 68 -30.37 5.55 31.41
N ALA A 69 -29.30 5.97 32.09
CA ALA A 69 -28.44 5.08 32.90
C ALA A 69 -29.18 4.29 34.00
N SER A 70 -30.36 4.74 34.42
CA SER A 70 -31.27 4.02 35.34
C SER A 70 -32.64 3.72 34.72
N ALA A 71 -32.70 3.65 33.40
CA ALA A 71 -33.91 3.35 32.63
C ALA A 71 -33.68 2.11 31.76
N GLN A 72 -34.78 1.59 31.21
CA GLN A 72 -34.71 0.45 30.30
C GLN A 72 -33.84 0.75 29.07
N ILE A 73 -33.88 1.97 28.54
CA ILE A 73 -33.09 2.34 27.36
C ILE A 73 -31.91 3.20 27.78
N LEU A 74 -30.70 2.81 27.38
CA LEU A 74 -29.52 3.68 27.42
C LEU A 74 -29.38 4.36 26.06
N HIS A 75 -29.22 5.67 26.04
CA HIS A 75 -28.97 6.46 24.84
C HIS A 75 -27.53 6.99 24.87
N PHE A 76 -26.80 6.80 23.77
CA PHE A 76 -25.57 7.54 23.49
C PHE A 76 -25.94 8.94 23.01
N LEU A 77 -25.38 9.97 23.64
CA LEU A 77 -25.70 11.36 23.33
C LEU A 77 -24.78 11.97 22.27
N ASP A 78 -23.57 11.42 22.12
CA ASP A 78 -22.60 11.79 21.10
C ASP A 78 -22.42 10.65 20.08
N PRO A 79 -21.87 10.93 18.88
CA PRO A 79 -21.48 9.90 17.93
C PRO A 79 -20.60 8.83 18.58
N VAL A 80 -20.94 7.56 18.33
CA VAL A 80 -20.16 6.44 18.89
C VAL A 80 -18.87 6.31 18.10
N SER A 81 -17.77 6.64 18.77
CA SER A 81 -16.41 6.60 18.27
C SER A 81 -15.55 5.65 19.11
N GLY A 82 -14.27 5.53 18.76
CA GLY A 82 -13.33 4.69 19.52
C GLY A 82 -13.17 5.04 21.00
N SER A 83 -13.51 6.26 21.42
CA SER A 83 -13.48 6.64 22.84
C SER A 83 -14.54 5.92 23.68
N TYR A 84 -15.56 5.34 23.05
CA TYR A 84 -16.63 4.58 23.70
C TYR A 84 -16.33 3.08 23.76
N ALA A 85 -15.14 2.64 23.34
CA ALA A 85 -14.75 1.24 23.36
C ALA A 85 -14.83 0.64 24.77
N GLY A 86 -15.30 -0.60 24.85
CA GLY A 86 -15.44 -1.33 26.11
C GLY A 86 -16.76 -2.11 26.19
N THR A 87 -17.03 -2.61 27.40
CA THR A 87 -18.15 -3.52 27.64
C THR A 87 -19.31 -2.78 28.30
N TYR A 88 -20.50 -2.93 27.72
CA TYR A 88 -21.75 -2.36 28.22
C TYR A 88 -22.71 -3.46 28.64
N ASN A 89 -23.30 -3.31 29.83
CA ASN A 89 -24.32 -4.21 30.35
C ASN A 89 -25.21 -3.49 31.36
N CYS A 90 -26.38 -4.05 31.63
CA CYS A 90 -27.38 -3.50 32.54
C CYS A 90 -27.63 -4.49 33.68
N LEU A 91 -27.52 -4.01 34.92
CA LEU A 91 -27.95 -4.75 36.09
C LEU A 91 -29.45 -4.52 36.31
N THR A 92 -30.22 -5.60 36.40
CA THR A 92 -31.65 -5.58 36.72
C THR A 92 -31.95 -6.40 37.97
N ASP A 93 -33.20 -6.44 38.39
CA ASP A 93 -33.71 -7.31 39.47
C ASP A 93 -33.68 -8.80 39.10
N LEU A 94 -33.51 -9.12 37.81
CA LEU A 94 -33.33 -10.48 37.29
C LEU A 94 -31.85 -10.86 37.15
N GLY A 95 -30.93 -9.92 37.33
CA GLY A 95 -29.48 -10.11 37.19
C GLY A 95 -28.86 -9.24 36.09
N TRP A 96 -27.65 -9.60 35.65
CA TRP A 96 -26.97 -8.88 34.58
C TRP A 96 -27.55 -9.26 33.21
N SER A 97 -27.77 -8.24 32.37
CA SER A 97 -28.00 -8.43 30.94
C SER A 97 -26.78 -9.05 30.27
N ARG A 98 -26.93 -9.41 28.99
CA ARG A 98 -25.79 -9.70 28.10
C ARG A 98 -24.87 -8.50 27.92
N ASN A 99 -23.67 -8.76 27.43
CA ASN A 99 -22.70 -7.73 27.10
C ASN A 99 -22.90 -7.23 25.66
N ILE A 100 -22.68 -5.93 25.48
CA ILE A 100 -22.30 -5.34 24.20
C ILE A 100 -20.84 -4.92 24.29
N TYR A 101 -20.05 -5.33 23.32
CA TYR A 101 -18.69 -4.84 23.14
C TYR A 101 -18.71 -3.73 22.08
N VAL A 102 -18.26 -2.54 22.44
CA VAL A 102 -17.86 -1.54 21.45
C VAL A 102 -16.37 -1.74 21.23
N THR A 103 -15.97 -2.09 20.02
CA THR A 103 -14.57 -2.33 19.65
C THR A 103 -14.16 -1.41 18.51
N THR A 104 -12.88 -1.08 18.45
CA THR A 104 -12.27 -0.44 17.29
C THR A 104 -11.38 -1.44 16.60
N ASN A 105 -11.58 -1.62 15.30
CA ASN A 105 -10.67 -2.36 14.46
C ASN A 105 -10.05 -1.39 13.46
N THR A 106 -8.81 -1.01 13.68
CA THR A 106 -8.05 -0.32 12.65
C THR A 106 -7.38 -1.39 11.82
N THR A 107 -7.95 -1.71 10.66
CA THR A 107 -7.15 -2.37 9.63
C THR A 107 -6.18 -1.32 9.13
N SER A 108 -4.97 -1.28 9.71
CA SER A 108 -3.90 -0.47 9.12
C SER A 108 -3.66 -1.01 7.72
N THR A 109 -3.87 -0.17 6.71
CA THR A 109 -3.46 -0.48 5.34
C THR A 109 -1.96 -0.80 5.39
N PRO A 110 -1.55 -2.04 5.05
CA PRO A 110 -0.15 -2.41 5.08
C PRO A 110 0.70 -1.44 4.25
N ALA A 111 1.81 -1.00 4.81
CA ALA A 111 2.84 -0.34 4.03
C ALA A 111 3.55 -1.36 3.13
N ILE A 112 4.12 -0.89 2.02
CA ILE A 112 4.98 -1.62 1.12
C ILE A 112 6.37 -0.99 1.19
N GLU A 113 7.30 -1.69 1.83
CA GLU A 113 8.69 -1.26 1.98
C GLU A 113 9.54 -1.97 0.93
N LEU A 114 9.91 -1.24 -0.14
CA LEU A 114 10.73 -1.79 -1.21
C LEU A 114 12.06 -1.04 -1.29
N THR A 115 13.13 -1.80 -1.50
CA THR A 115 14.44 -1.24 -1.87
C THR A 115 14.88 -1.85 -3.20
N ILE A 116 15.21 -0.98 -4.15
CA ILE A 116 15.55 -1.32 -5.54
C ILE A 116 16.67 -0.39 -6.00
N LEU A 117 17.56 -0.85 -6.86
CA LEU A 117 18.55 0.01 -7.52
C LEU A 117 18.41 -0.10 -9.05
N LEU A 118 18.77 0.97 -9.73
CA LEU A 118 18.78 1.08 -11.18
C LEU A 118 20.23 1.19 -11.63
N GLU A 119 20.65 0.35 -12.58
CA GLU A 119 22.03 0.36 -13.08
C GLU A 119 22.44 1.71 -13.67
N GLY A 120 21.55 2.33 -14.43
CA GLY A 120 21.81 3.59 -15.13
C GLY A 120 22.36 4.70 -14.23
N PRO A 121 21.59 5.17 -13.25
CA PRO A 121 21.99 6.28 -12.38
C PRO A 121 22.93 5.86 -11.23
N PHE A 122 23.28 4.58 -11.07
CA PHE A 122 24.05 4.14 -9.90
C PHE A 122 25.55 4.49 -10.00
N ASP A 123 26.05 5.29 -9.06
CA ASP A 123 27.43 5.81 -9.06
C ASP A 123 28.46 4.91 -8.36
N GLY A 124 28.03 3.73 -7.88
CA GLY A 124 28.79 2.82 -7.03
C GLY A 124 28.43 2.90 -5.54
N THR A 125 27.71 3.94 -5.12
CA THR A 125 27.27 4.18 -3.74
C THR A 125 25.76 4.40 -3.66
N ILE A 126 25.25 5.39 -4.38
CA ILE A 126 23.83 5.81 -4.47
C ILE A 126 23.46 6.02 -5.95
N MET A 127 22.22 6.42 -6.22
CA MET A 127 21.77 6.80 -7.56
C MET A 127 21.77 8.32 -7.76
N ASP A 128 22.19 8.78 -8.92
CA ASP A 128 22.16 10.17 -9.33
C ASP A 128 20.72 10.66 -9.55
N THR A 129 20.47 11.93 -9.23
CA THR A 129 19.14 12.57 -9.29
C THR A 129 19.07 13.63 -10.39
N ASP A 130 19.85 13.46 -11.46
CA ASP A 130 20.06 14.50 -12.49
C ASP A 130 18.76 14.92 -13.18
N LEU A 131 17.86 13.97 -13.46
CA LEU A 131 16.52 14.28 -13.99
C LEU A 131 15.70 15.18 -13.07
N ASN A 132 15.78 14.97 -11.76
CA ASN A 132 15.07 15.79 -10.78
C ASN A 132 15.75 17.16 -10.63
N ALA A 133 17.07 17.18 -10.47
CA ALA A 133 17.86 18.41 -10.35
C ALA A 133 17.72 19.32 -11.59
N GLY A 134 17.59 18.72 -12.79
CA GLY A 134 17.32 19.39 -14.05
C GLY A 134 15.86 19.81 -14.25
N GLY A 135 14.94 19.39 -13.37
CA GLY A 135 13.51 19.69 -13.48
C GLY A 135 12.83 18.96 -14.65
N HIS A 136 13.34 17.80 -15.04
CA HIS A 136 12.86 17.01 -16.16
C HIS A 136 11.77 16.00 -15.77
N LEU A 137 11.71 15.58 -14.51
CA LEU A 137 10.71 14.61 -14.06
C LEU A 137 9.28 15.12 -14.30
N PRO A 138 8.39 14.28 -14.84
CA PRO A 138 7.00 14.65 -15.05
C PRO A 138 6.25 14.74 -13.72
N LEU A 139 5.25 15.62 -13.66
CA LEU A 139 4.38 15.77 -12.49
C LEU A 139 3.24 14.75 -12.43
N ASN A 140 2.99 14.03 -13.52
CA ASN A 140 2.08 12.89 -13.58
C ASN A 140 2.91 11.63 -13.84
N HIS A 141 2.49 10.49 -13.30
CA HIS A 141 3.18 9.24 -13.57
C HIS A 141 3.26 8.95 -15.09
N PRO A 142 4.37 8.38 -15.60
CA PRO A 142 4.58 8.17 -17.04
C PRO A 142 3.94 6.89 -17.59
N TYR A 143 3.35 6.05 -16.75
CA TYR A 143 2.93 4.67 -17.10
C TYR A 143 1.55 4.54 -17.77
N ASN A 144 0.93 5.63 -18.23
CA ASN A 144 -0.42 5.61 -18.83
C ASN A 144 -0.46 5.22 -20.33
N SER A 145 0.69 4.92 -20.92
CA SER A 145 0.82 4.44 -22.30
C SER A 145 1.28 2.98 -22.34
N LEU A 146 1.33 2.41 -23.54
CA LEU A 146 2.03 1.15 -23.77
C LEU A 146 3.48 1.23 -23.24
N PRO A 147 4.02 0.11 -22.73
CA PRO A 147 3.36 -1.18 -22.58
C PRO A 147 2.48 -1.31 -21.33
N TRP A 148 2.68 -0.47 -20.31
CA TRP A 148 2.07 -0.65 -18.98
C TRP A 148 0.57 -0.37 -18.93
N ASN A 149 0.07 0.60 -19.70
CA ASN A 149 -1.34 1.02 -19.72
C ASN A 149 -1.95 1.18 -18.32
N TYR A 150 -1.17 1.74 -17.39
CA TYR A 150 -1.60 2.00 -16.03
C TYR A 150 -2.37 3.32 -15.99
N TRP A 151 -3.69 3.24 -15.76
CA TRP A 151 -4.59 4.38 -15.70
C TRP A 151 -4.75 4.94 -14.28
N GLY A 152 -3.67 4.91 -13.51
CA GLY A 152 -3.60 5.57 -12.21
C GLY A 152 -3.84 7.08 -12.32
N SER A 153 -3.99 7.73 -11.17
CA SER A 153 -4.23 9.18 -11.11
C SER A 153 -3.17 9.93 -10.30
N GLU A 154 -2.06 9.24 -10.02
CA GLU A 154 -0.95 9.74 -9.23
C GLU A 154 -0.33 10.96 -9.92
N THR A 155 -0.38 12.08 -9.20
CA THR A 155 0.09 13.38 -9.66
C THR A 155 0.57 14.20 -8.48
N VAL A 156 1.58 15.05 -8.70
CA VAL A 156 2.14 15.95 -7.70
C VAL A 156 2.17 17.38 -8.22
N ALA A 157 2.03 18.36 -7.32
CA ALA A 157 2.15 19.77 -7.70
C ALA A 157 3.60 20.18 -8.02
N ALA A 158 4.56 19.48 -7.42
CA ALA A 158 6.00 19.56 -7.64
C ALA A 158 6.62 18.25 -7.14
N ILE A 159 7.80 17.86 -7.64
CA ILE A 159 8.54 16.73 -7.07
C ILE A 159 8.89 17.07 -5.61
N PRO A 160 8.41 16.29 -4.63
CA PRO A 160 8.39 16.71 -3.22
C PRO A 160 9.74 16.54 -2.50
N ASN A 161 10.64 15.72 -3.06
CA ASN A 161 11.92 15.36 -2.44
C ASN A 161 13.05 15.46 -3.48
N ALA A 162 14.14 16.15 -3.11
CA ALA A 162 15.30 16.34 -3.98
C ALA A 162 16.07 15.03 -4.26
N ASN A 163 15.89 14.01 -3.42
CA ASN A 163 16.51 12.69 -3.58
C ASN A 163 15.74 11.78 -4.54
N VAL A 164 14.61 12.22 -5.10
CA VAL A 164 13.87 11.43 -6.11
C VAL A 164 14.75 11.28 -7.35
N VAL A 165 14.93 10.04 -7.79
CA VAL A 165 15.62 9.66 -9.02
C VAL A 165 14.62 9.63 -10.18
N ASP A 166 13.53 8.88 -10.02
CA ASP A 166 12.45 8.79 -11.02
C ASP A 166 11.14 8.24 -10.41
N TRP A 167 10.10 8.12 -11.23
CA TRP A 167 8.90 7.33 -11.00
C TRP A 167 9.18 5.84 -11.14
N VAL A 168 8.43 5.01 -10.41
CA VAL A 168 8.37 3.56 -10.57
C VAL A 168 6.92 3.08 -10.60
N TYR A 169 6.65 2.02 -11.36
CA TYR A 169 5.35 1.35 -11.40
C TYR A 169 5.42 0.04 -10.63
N VAL A 170 4.58 -0.10 -9.62
CA VAL A 170 4.56 -1.25 -8.70
C VAL A 170 3.26 -2.01 -8.90
N GLU A 171 3.37 -3.32 -9.07
CA GLU A 171 2.25 -4.24 -9.23
C GLU A 171 2.30 -5.32 -8.15
N TYR A 172 1.13 -5.62 -7.56
CA TYR A 172 0.97 -6.59 -6.49
C TYR A 172 0.25 -7.83 -6.99
N ARG A 173 0.84 -9.01 -6.78
CA ARG A 173 0.31 -10.30 -7.25
C ARG A 173 0.07 -11.24 -6.07
N ASP A 174 -1.07 -11.94 -6.06
CA ASP A 174 -1.42 -12.92 -5.04
C ASP A 174 -1.43 -14.33 -5.61
N ALA A 175 -0.41 -15.11 -5.28
CA ALA A 175 -0.18 -16.43 -5.84
C ALA A 175 0.38 -17.41 -4.82
N VAL A 176 0.24 -18.70 -5.09
CA VAL A 176 0.75 -19.76 -4.21
C VAL A 176 2.27 -19.88 -4.28
N ASP A 177 2.86 -19.59 -5.44
CA ASP A 177 4.30 -19.61 -5.69
C ASP A 177 4.66 -18.54 -6.74
N ALA A 178 5.97 -18.27 -6.90
CA ALA A 178 6.44 -17.22 -7.80
C ALA A 178 6.08 -17.52 -9.28
N VAL A 179 6.09 -18.78 -9.70
CA VAL A 179 5.80 -19.16 -11.10
C VAL A 179 4.33 -18.91 -11.46
N SER A 180 3.42 -19.06 -10.50
CA SER A 180 1.99 -18.77 -10.68
C SER A 180 1.61 -17.31 -10.45
N ALA A 181 2.54 -16.47 -9.97
CA ALA A 181 2.37 -15.02 -9.83
C ALA A 181 2.40 -14.32 -11.19
N THR A 182 1.40 -14.63 -12.04
CA THR A 182 1.22 -14.05 -13.39
C THR A 182 0.40 -12.77 -13.34
N GLU A 183 0.31 -12.03 -14.45
CA GLU A 183 -0.53 -10.83 -14.55
C GLU A 183 -2.01 -11.08 -14.16
N ALA A 184 -2.53 -12.29 -14.38
CA ALA A 184 -3.89 -12.67 -14.01
C ALA A 184 -4.14 -12.74 -12.49
N THR A 185 -3.07 -12.82 -11.68
CA THR A 185 -3.12 -12.83 -10.22
C THR A 185 -2.93 -11.45 -9.59
N ARG A 186 -2.89 -10.40 -10.42
CA ARG A 186 -2.75 -9.02 -9.96
C ARG A 186 -3.93 -8.58 -9.11
N ILE A 187 -3.62 -8.06 -7.92
CA ILE A 187 -4.59 -7.58 -6.94
C ILE A 187 -4.44 -6.11 -6.55
N GLY A 188 -3.41 -5.43 -7.08
CA GLY A 188 -3.25 -4.00 -6.90
C GLY A 188 -2.10 -3.43 -7.71
N ARG A 189 -2.05 -2.10 -7.81
CA ARG A 189 -1.08 -1.35 -8.62
C ARG A 189 -0.95 0.07 -8.09
N ASP A 190 0.28 0.54 -7.97
CA ASP A 190 0.63 1.92 -7.59
C ASP A 190 1.70 2.49 -8.52
N ALA A 191 1.79 3.81 -8.58
CA ALA A 191 2.98 4.52 -9.04
C ALA A 191 3.57 5.32 -7.88
N GLY A 192 4.88 5.24 -7.71
CA GLY A 192 5.60 5.93 -6.65
C GLY A 192 6.90 6.53 -7.17
N PHE A 193 7.72 7.01 -6.23
CA PHE A 193 9.07 7.50 -6.52
C PHE A 193 10.11 6.52 -6.00
N ILE A 194 11.20 6.38 -6.74
CA ILE A 194 12.43 5.77 -6.23
C ILE A 194 13.40 6.87 -5.79
N LEU A 195 13.95 6.75 -4.59
CA LEU A 195 14.94 7.68 -4.04
C LEU A 195 16.37 7.20 -4.34
N ASN A 196 17.35 8.09 -4.18
CA ASN A 196 18.76 7.80 -4.46
C ASN A 196 19.38 6.67 -3.62
N ASP A 197 18.80 6.34 -2.47
CA ASP A 197 19.19 5.21 -1.63
C ASP A 197 18.50 3.89 -2.04
N GLY A 198 17.60 3.94 -3.02
CA GLY A 198 16.85 2.82 -3.55
C GLY A 198 15.49 2.60 -2.89
N SER A 199 15.13 3.35 -1.85
CA SER A 199 13.81 3.25 -1.25
C SER A 199 12.71 3.70 -2.22
N VAL A 200 11.60 2.95 -2.23
CA VAL A 200 10.40 3.32 -3.00
C VAL A 200 9.38 3.96 -2.07
N VAL A 201 8.92 5.16 -2.41
CA VAL A 201 8.05 6.01 -1.59
C VAL A 201 6.82 6.49 -2.37
N ASP A 202 5.80 6.88 -1.63
CA ASP A 202 4.55 7.46 -2.11
C ASP A 202 4.75 8.94 -2.54
N LEU A 203 3.66 9.59 -2.97
CA LEU A 203 3.65 10.90 -3.60
C LEU A 203 4.08 12.07 -2.71
N ASP A 204 4.24 11.84 -1.40
CA ASP A 204 4.83 12.82 -0.48
C ASP A 204 6.37 12.79 -0.48
N GLY A 205 6.98 11.80 -1.17
CA GLY A 205 8.41 11.60 -1.27
C GLY A 205 9.09 11.09 0.00
N VAL A 206 8.33 10.60 0.98
CA VAL A 206 8.84 10.16 2.28
C VAL A 206 8.16 8.88 2.78
N SER A 207 6.84 8.80 2.70
CA SER A 207 6.07 7.66 3.18
C SER A 207 6.25 6.46 2.25
N ASN A 208 6.21 5.25 2.79
CA ASN A 208 6.13 4.04 1.97
C ASN A 208 4.82 4.03 1.15
N LEU A 209 4.79 3.23 0.09
CA LEU A 209 3.54 2.92 -0.61
C LEU A 209 2.57 2.19 0.33
N PHE A 210 1.26 2.31 0.07
CA PHE A 210 0.22 1.67 0.87
C PHE A 210 -0.59 0.69 0.04
N PHE A 211 -0.61 -0.57 0.47
CA PHE A 211 -1.32 -1.63 -0.23
C PHE A 211 -2.70 -1.87 0.37
N SER A 212 -3.76 -1.52 -0.36
CA SER A 212 -5.16 -1.68 0.08
C SER A 212 -5.80 -3.02 -0.33
N GLY A 213 -5.05 -3.93 -0.95
CA GLY A 213 -5.56 -5.22 -1.39
C GLY A 213 -5.66 -6.25 -0.26
N SER A 214 -6.40 -7.33 -0.50
CA SER A 214 -6.45 -8.51 0.38
C SER A 214 -5.60 -9.63 -0.20
N VAL A 215 -4.73 -10.22 0.62
CA VAL A 215 -3.88 -11.37 0.23
C VAL A 215 -4.53 -12.66 0.73
N THR A 216 -4.75 -13.61 -0.18
CA THR A 216 -5.31 -14.95 0.11
C THR A 216 -4.21 -16.00 0.22
N ASN A 217 -3.21 -15.95 -0.66
CA ASN A 217 -2.06 -16.84 -0.67
C ASN A 217 -0.82 -16.09 -0.18
N ASN A 218 0.07 -15.73 -1.09
CA ASN A 218 1.30 -15.02 -0.82
C ASN A 218 1.39 -13.79 -1.73
N LEU A 219 1.84 -12.67 -1.15
CA LEU A 219 2.05 -11.44 -1.89
C LEU A 219 3.41 -11.47 -2.57
N TYR A 220 3.42 -11.30 -3.89
CA TYR A 220 4.60 -11.01 -4.70
C TYR A 220 4.49 -9.59 -5.24
N VAL A 221 5.63 -8.94 -5.41
CA VAL A 221 5.71 -7.60 -5.97
C VAL A 221 6.45 -7.64 -7.31
N VAL A 222 5.94 -6.89 -8.26
CA VAL A 222 6.58 -6.63 -9.54
C VAL A 222 6.86 -5.15 -9.62
N VAL A 223 8.07 -4.78 -10.01
CA VAL A 223 8.44 -3.38 -10.22
C VAL A 223 8.92 -3.19 -11.64
N TYR A 224 8.35 -2.19 -12.29
CA TYR A 224 8.70 -1.75 -13.62
C TYR A 224 9.25 -0.34 -13.58
N HIS A 225 10.24 -0.11 -14.42
CA HIS A 225 10.82 1.20 -14.67
C HIS A 225 10.88 1.43 -16.19
N ARG A 226 10.88 2.68 -16.63
CA ARG A 226 10.64 3.02 -18.04
C ARG A 226 11.78 2.66 -19.00
N ASN A 227 13.01 2.60 -18.49
CA ASN A 227 14.23 2.42 -19.26
C ASN A 227 15.03 1.19 -18.79
N HIS A 228 14.43 0.34 -17.96
CA HIS A 228 15.09 -0.78 -17.30
C HIS A 228 14.16 -2.00 -17.28
N LEU A 229 14.70 -3.21 -17.34
CA LEU A 229 13.91 -4.42 -17.28
C LEU A 229 13.17 -4.50 -15.94
N GLY A 230 11.88 -4.84 -16.00
CA GLY A 230 11.08 -5.06 -14.81
C GLY A 230 11.55 -6.30 -14.04
N VAL A 231 11.33 -6.32 -12.73
CA VAL A 231 11.66 -7.45 -11.85
C VAL A 231 10.46 -7.86 -11.02
N MET A 232 10.39 -9.14 -10.66
CA MET A 232 9.45 -9.66 -9.67
C MET A 232 10.22 -10.27 -8.51
N SER A 233 9.71 -10.14 -7.29
CA SER A 233 10.24 -10.83 -6.12
C SER A 233 10.31 -12.34 -6.35
N SER A 234 11.45 -12.97 -6.05
CA SER A 234 11.66 -14.41 -6.19
C SER A 234 10.91 -15.23 -5.13
N VAL A 235 10.64 -14.62 -3.98
CA VAL A 235 9.90 -15.21 -2.86
C VAL A 235 8.79 -14.25 -2.40
N PRO A 236 7.79 -14.72 -1.63
CA PRO A 236 6.78 -13.86 -1.04
C PRO A 236 7.37 -12.72 -0.20
N LEU A 237 6.70 -11.58 -0.21
CA LEU A 237 6.97 -10.49 0.71
C LEU A 237 6.68 -10.93 2.14
N ILE A 238 7.51 -10.45 3.08
CA ILE A 238 7.36 -10.77 4.50
C ILE A 238 6.49 -9.70 5.15
N PHE A 239 5.36 -10.11 5.74
CA PHE A 239 4.52 -9.21 6.53
C PHE A 239 4.98 -9.15 7.99
N GLY A 240 5.32 -7.96 8.47
CA GLY A 240 5.72 -7.74 9.86
C GLY A 240 5.59 -6.27 10.25
N GLY A 241 5.18 -5.99 11.48
CA GLY A 241 5.13 -4.61 12.00
C GLY A 241 4.16 -3.68 11.26
N GLY A 242 3.23 -4.20 10.47
CA GLY A 242 2.30 -3.39 9.65
C GLY A 242 2.80 -3.09 8.24
N ALA A 243 3.91 -3.69 7.79
CA ALA A 243 4.43 -3.55 6.44
C ALA A 243 4.72 -4.91 5.79
N PHE A 244 4.62 -4.95 4.47
CA PHE A 244 5.25 -5.97 3.64
C PHE A 244 6.60 -5.43 3.16
N THR A 245 7.69 -6.15 3.43
CA THR A 245 9.04 -5.68 3.09
C THR A 245 9.69 -6.58 2.03
N TYR A 246 10.41 -5.96 1.10
CA TYR A 246 11.28 -6.64 0.13
C TYR A 246 12.50 -5.80 -0.25
N ASP A 247 13.66 -6.43 -0.38
CA ASP A 247 14.90 -5.77 -0.81
C ASP A 247 15.53 -6.56 -1.96
N PHE A 248 15.45 -5.97 -3.15
CA PHE A 248 15.99 -6.51 -4.39
C PHE A 248 17.53 -6.42 -4.45
N THR A 249 18.14 -5.56 -3.63
CA THR A 249 19.52 -5.13 -3.84
C THR A 249 20.58 -6.09 -3.30
N THR A 250 20.19 -7.07 -2.49
CA THR A 250 21.12 -7.88 -1.68
C THR A 250 21.72 -9.08 -2.42
N SER A 251 21.05 -9.60 -3.45
CA SER A 251 21.55 -10.68 -4.28
C SER A 251 20.71 -10.80 -5.55
N ALA A 252 21.28 -11.26 -6.66
CA ALA A 252 20.48 -11.61 -7.85
C ALA A 252 19.38 -12.65 -7.55
N GLY A 253 19.50 -13.42 -6.46
CA GLY A 253 18.45 -14.35 -6.05
C GLY A 253 17.18 -13.67 -5.51
N GLN A 254 17.17 -12.34 -5.34
CA GLN A 254 15.99 -11.58 -4.92
C GLN A 254 15.02 -11.36 -6.08
N ALA A 255 15.49 -11.26 -7.32
CA ALA A 255 14.62 -11.29 -8.49
C ALA A 255 14.30 -12.72 -8.94
N HIS A 256 13.04 -12.93 -9.34
CA HIS A 256 12.61 -14.14 -10.01
C HIS A 256 13.47 -14.40 -11.26
N GLY A 257 13.97 -15.62 -11.41
CA GLY A 257 14.87 -15.98 -12.52
C GLY A 257 16.26 -15.36 -12.44
N SER A 258 16.61 -14.67 -11.34
CA SER A 258 17.84 -13.91 -11.20
C SER A 258 18.03 -12.82 -12.24
N ASN A 259 16.94 -12.11 -12.55
CA ASN A 259 16.86 -11.09 -13.59
C ASN A 259 17.35 -9.71 -13.12
N GLU A 260 18.55 -9.66 -12.55
CA GLU A 260 19.19 -8.44 -12.06
C GLU A 260 20.68 -8.39 -12.45
N VAL A 261 21.21 -7.18 -12.59
CA VAL A 261 22.63 -6.95 -12.85
C VAL A 261 23.40 -6.76 -11.55
N SER A 262 24.64 -7.25 -11.52
CA SER A 262 25.57 -6.94 -10.42
C SER A 262 26.11 -5.53 -10.59
N LEU A 263 25.78 -4.65 -9.64
CA LEU A 263 26.31 -3.27 -9.58
C LEU A 263 27.68 -3.16 -8.90
N GLY A 264 28.25 -4.30 -8.49
CA GLY A 264 29.48 -4.34 -7.69
C GLY A 264 29.21 -4.12 -6.20
N GLY A 265 30.23 -4.34 -5.37
CA GLY A 265 30.09 -4.15 -3.90
C GLY A 265 29.07 -5.07 -3.21
N GLY A 266 28.59 -6.12 -3.89
CA GLY A 266 27.52 -6.99 -3.40
C GLY A 266 26.11 -6.44 -3.61
N LYS A 267 25.96 -5.36 -4.38
CA LYS A 267 24.67 -4.77 -4.74
C LYS A 267 24.18 -5.26 -6.10
N TYR A 268 22.86 -5.33 -6.23
CA TYR A 268 22.16 -5.72 -7.45
C TYR A 268 21.09 -4.68 -7.79
N GLY A 269 20.77 -4.57 -9.07
CA GLY A 269 19.74 -3.66 -9.56
C GLY A 269 19.14 -4.13 -10.86
N LEU A 270 18.16 -3.37 -11.36
CA LEU A 270 17.52 -3.66 -12.64
C LEU A 270 18.52 -3.40 -13.77
N PHE A 271 18.52 -4.27 -14.78
CA PHE A 271 19.25 -4.06 -16.02
C PHE A 271 18.76 -2.79 -16.71
N GLY A 272 19.66 -1.85 -17.00
CA GLY A 272 19.34 -0.70 -17.83
C GLY A 272 19.40 -1.05 -19.32
N GLY A 273 18.58 -0.37 -20.13
CA GLY A 273 18.66 -0.47 -21.59
C GLY A 273 17.39 -0.94 -22.30
N ASP A 274 16.36 -1.37 -21.56
CA ASP A 274 15.02 -1.62 -22.11
C ASP A 274 14.32 -0.27 -22.29
N MET A 275 14.73 0.47 -23.32
CA MET A 275 14.33 1.85 -23.56
C MET A 275 12.91 1.92 -24.12
N ASN A 276 12.45 0.87 -24.78
CA ASN A 276 11.10 0.82 -25.34
C ASN A 276 10.07 0.20 -24.36
N GLY A 277 10.54 -0.42 -23.27
CA GLY A 277 9.76 -1.04 -22.20
C GLY A 277 9.16 -2.41 -22.56
N ASP A 278 9.55 -3.01 -23.68
CA ASP A 278 8.96 -4.26 -24.20
C ASP A 278 9.45 -5.51 -23.46
N GLY A 279 10.36 -5.33 -22.50
CA GLY A 279 10.91 -6.41 -21.69
C GLY A 279 12.08 -7.13 -22.35
N THR A 280 12.67 -6.62 -23.43
CA THR A 280 13.86 -7.17 -24.05
C THR A 280 14.85 -6.07 -24.40
N ILE A 281 16.11 -6.23 -23.99
CA ILE A 281 17.18 -5.30 -24.37
C ILE A 281 17.77 -5.76 -25.70
N ASP A 282 17.39 -5.11 -26.79
CA ASP A 282 17.86 -5.46 -28.13
C ASP A 282 17.98 -4.26 -29.10
N ALA A 283 18.26 -4.54 -30.37
CA ALA A 283 18.50 -3.49 -31.37
C ALA A 283 17.27 -2.58 -31.63
N SER A 284 16.08 -2.99 -31.19
CA SER A 284 14.86 -2.20 -31.26
C SER A 284 14.91 -0.99 -30.30
N ASP A 285 15.56 -1.10 -29.14
CA ASP A 285 15.79 0.01 -28.22
C ASP A 285 16.59 1.11 -28.90
N LEU A 286 17.66 0.73 -29.60
CA LEU A 286 18.51 1.68 -30.30
C LEU A 286 17.79 2.30 -31.50
N SER A 287 17.17 1.48 -32.33
CA SER A 287 16.54 1.95 -33.57
C SER A 287 15.23 2.72 -33.33
N GLY A 288 14.51 2.40 -32.26
CA GLY A 288 13.21 2.98 -31.90
C GLY A 288 13.29 4.12 -30.89
N GLN A 289 14.26 4.14 -29.98
CA GLN A 289 14.35 5.13 -28.90
C GLN A 289 15.65 5.93 -28.99
N TRP A 290 16.81 5.29 -28.78
CA TRP A 290 18.09 6.01 -28.68
C TRP A 290 18.39 6.86 -29.92
N ASN A 291 18.29 6.31 -31.14
CA ASN A 291 18.55 7.05 -32.38
C ASN A 291 17.63 8.26 -32.58
N ASN A 292 16.41 8.20 -32.07
CA ASN A 292 15.43 9.28 -32.18
C ASN A 292 15.67 10.40 -31.15
N ASN A 293 16.42 10.11 -30.08
CA ASN A 293 16.68 11.03 -28.98
C ASN A 293 18.16 11.48 -28.90
N ALA A 294 19.08 10.81 -29.59
CA ALA A 294 20.51 11.08 -29.50
C ALA A 294 20.86 12.55 -29.71
N GLY A 295 21.62 13.12 -28.76
CA GLY A 295 22.04 14.52 -28.74
C GLY A 295 20.99 15.49 -28.17
N THR A 296 19.88 14.99 -27.61
CA THR A 296 18.85 15.81 -26.96
C THR A 296 18.83 15.60 -25.44
N THR A 297 18.24 16.56 -24.73
CA THR A 297 18.18 16.58 -23.26
C THR A 297 16.74 16.50 -22.78
N GLY A 298 16.48 15.79 -21.70
CA GLY A 298 15.19 15.78 -21.01
C GLY A 298 14.80 14.40 -20.47
N TYR A 299 13.53 14.23 -20.14
CA TYR A 299 12.96 12.97 -19.69
C TYR A 299 12.63 12.06 -20.87
N LEU A 300 13.63 11.32 -21.34
CA LEU A 300 13.59 10.59 -22.61
C LEU A 300 13.87 9.10 -22.41
N SER A 301 13.18 8.26 -23.17
CA SER A 301 13.35 6.80 -23.15
C SER A 301 14.78 6.37 -23.52
N GLY A 302 15.42 7.10 -24.43
CA GLY A 302 16.81 6.82 -24.83
C GLY A 302 17.89 7.11 -23.77
N ASP A 303 17.53 7.80 -22.68
CA ASP A 303 18.42 8.17 -21.57
C ASP A 303 18.49 7.03 -20.54
N ALA A 304 19.26 5.99 -20.85
CA ALA A 304 19.37 4.79 -20.04
C ALA A 304 20.24 4.99 -18.79
N ASN A 305 21.21 5.91 -18.82
CA ASN A 305 21.99 6.26 -17.63
C ASN A 305 21.29 7.31 -16.74
N MET A 306 20.22 7.94 -17.24
CA MET A 306 19.36 8.87 -16.51
C MET A 306 20.07 10.16 -16.10
N ASP A 307 21.06 10.59 -16.88
CA ASP A 307 21.82 11.82 -16.66
C ASP A 307 21.20 13.06 -17.34
N SER A 308 19.97 12.92 -17.83
CA SER A 308 19.19 13.87 -18.64
C SER A 308 19.64 14.03 -20.09
N GLN A 309 20.74 13.41 -20.52
CA GLN A 309 21.31 13.61 -21.84
C GLN A 309 21.44 12.29 -22.61
N VAL A 310 20.67 12.15 -23.69
CA VAL A 310 20.82 10.97 -24.56
C VAL A 310 22.10 11.10 -25.37
N ASP A 311 23.12 10.30 -25.05
CA ASP A 311 24.41 10.29 -25.72
C ASP A 311 25.02 8.88 -25.82
N ASN A 312 26.31 8.80 -26.18
CA ASN A 312 26.97 7.51 -26.37
C ASN A 312 27.15 6.71 -25.07
N LYS A 313 27.04 7.32 -23.89
CA LYS A 313 27.16 6.61 -22.60
C LYS A 313 25.96 5.71 -22.36
N ASP A 314 24.74 6.14 -22.67
CA ASP A 314 23.55 5.28 -22.61
C ASP A 314 23.74 3.99 -23.39
N LYS A 315 24.30 4.12 -24.60
CA LYS A 315 24.52 2.98 -25.49
C LYS A 315 25.71 2.13 -25.05
N ASN A 316 26.85 2.75 -24.77
CA ASN A 316 28.12 2.05 -24.60
C ASN A 316 28.29 1.50 -23.17
N ASP A 317 27.82 2.24 -22.18
CA ASP A 317 28.07 1.95 -20.77
C ASP A 317 26.93 1.15 -20.15
N ILE A 318 25.69 1.32 -20.65
CA ILE A 318 24.50 0.60 -20.17
C ILE A 318 24.03 -0.46 -21.18
N TRP A 319 23.45 -0.03 -22.31
CA TRP A 319 22.77 -0.96 -23.23
C TRP A 319 23.68 -2.08 -23.78
N PHE A 320 24.94 -1.77 -24.12
CA PHE A 320 25.85 -2.73 -24.76
C PHE A 320 26.17 -3.94 -23.87
N GLY A 321 26.30 -3.73 -22.55
CA GLY A 321 26.58 -4.82 -21.60
C GLY A 321 25.40 -5.77 -21.42
N ASN A 322 24.18 -5.25 -21.61
CA ASN A 322 22.93 -5.95 -21.32
C ASN A 322 22.18 -6.43 -22.56
N ASN A 323 22.72 -6.19 -23.76
CA ASN A 323 22.09 -6.60 -25.00
C ASN A 323 21.89 -8.12 -25.04
N GLY A 324 20.62 -8.54 -25.18
CA GLY A 324 20.16 -9.92 -25.16
C GLY A 324 19.50 -10.34 -23.84
N GLU A 325 19.54 -9.50 -22.80
CA GLU A 325 18.78 -9.73 -21.57
C GLU A 325 17.29 -9.46 -21.80
N SER A 326 16.45 -10.19 -21.07
CA SER A 326 14.99 -10.08 -21.16
C SER A 326 14.33 -10.24 -19.81
N VAL A 327 13.14 -9.70 -19.66
CA VAL A 327 12.33 -9.81 -18.47
C VAL A 327 11.96 -11.27 -18.19
N LEU A 328 12.01 -11.70 -16.93
CA LEU A 328 11.64 -13.05 -16.51
C LEU A 328 10.38 -13.08 -15.63
N ILE A 329 9.51 -12.07 -15.75
CA ILE A 329 8.24 -11.98 -15.02
C ILE A 329 7.20 -12.93 -15.68
N PRO A 330 6.52 -13.81 -14.92
CA PRO A 330 5.50 -14.73 -15.43
C PRO A 330 4.19 -14.09 -15.94
#